data_AF-A0A1D2IE65-F1
#
_entry.id   AF-A0A1D2IE65-F1
#
_cell.length_a   1.000
_cell.length_b   1.000
_cell.length_c   1.000
_cell.angle_alpha   90.00
_cell.angle_beta   90.00
_cell.angle_gamma   90.00
#
_symmetry.space_group_name_H-M   'P 1'
#
loop_
_entity.id
_entity.type
_entity.pdbx_description
1 polymer ?
#
loop_
_entity_poly.entity_id
_entity_poly.type
_entity_poly.pdbx_seq_one_letter_code
_entity_poly.pdbx_strand_id
1 'polypeptide(L)'
;MDHVEPAHLVELALGNGVSSDDVSALRHIAVCIRCRRELNRMTRVVAAARSVEEPDLPTGRPEQVWQRITQELSLAGEAAPPPPAGADHTLRVVPACEHCTGAPGDAVARTARLVLAVSVVAVVVRWLRRSRPAERSGRSG
;
A
#
# COMPACT_ATOMS: atom_id res chain seq x y z
N MET A 1 6.40 4.63 -27.05
CA MET A 1 6.95 5.33 -25.87
C MET A 1 6.45 4.59 -24.67
N ASP A 2 7.36 3.96 -23.94
CA ASP A 2 7.01 3.15 -22.79
C ASP A 2 6.61 4.03 -21.60
N HIS A 3 5.74 3.49 -20.76
CA HIS A 3 5.31 4.16 -19.54
C HIS A 3 6.38 4.05 -18.46
N VAL A 4 6.30 4.92 -17.45
CA VAL A 4 7.14 4.79 -16.24
C VAL A 4 6.80 3.47 -15.55
N GLU A 5 7.83 2.76 -15.11
CA GLU A 5 7.69 1.48 -14.41
C GLU A 5 6.83 1.63 -13.14
N PRO A 6 5.84 0.75 -12.89
CA PRO A 6 4.97 0.86 -11.72
C PRO A 6 5.72 0.96 -10.39
N ALA A 7 6.82 0.22 -10.21
CA ALA A 7 7.64 0.31 -9.00
C ALA A 7 8.23 1.72 -8.79
N HIS A 8 8.67 2.36 -9.87
CA HIS A 8 9.19 3.73 -9.82
C HIS A 8 8.09 4.75 -9.49
N LEU A 9 6.87 4.55 -9.99
CA LEU A 9 5.71 5.38 -9.61
C LEU A 9 5.37 5.26 -8.12
N VAL A 10 5.58 4.08 -7.51
CA VAL A 10 5.40 3.88 -6.06
C VAL A 10 6.46 4.65 -5.27
N GLU A 11 7.73 4.59 -5.66
CA GLU A 11 8.80 5.35 -4.99
C GLU A 11 8.53 6.87 -5.04
N LEU A 12 8.08 7.37 -6.19
CA LEU A 12 7.65 8.77 -6.33
C LEU A 12 6.45 9.09 -5.41
N ALA A 13 5.49 8.17 -5.25
CA ALA A 13 4.35 8.36 -4.36
C ALA A 13 4.71 8.31 -2.87
N LEU A 14 5.71 7.50 -2.49
CA LEU A 14 6.24 7.45 -1.13
C LEU A 14 7.01 8.74 -0.79
N GLY A 15 7.59 9.41 -1.78
CA GLY A 15 8.30 10.66 -1.58
C GLY A 15 9.66 10.47 -0.89
N ASN A 16 10.31 9.32 -1.11
CA ASN A 16 11.62 8.95 -0.54
C ASN A 16 12.80 9.75 -1.12
N GLY A 17 12.56 10.99 -1.56
CA GLY A 17 13.53 11.86 -2.24
C GLY A 17 13.45 11.74 -3.76
N VAL A 18 13.34 12.87 -4.43
CA VAL A 18 13.41 12.96 -5.89
C VAL A 18 14.88 13.06 -6.28
N SER A 19 15.40 12.04 -6.96
CA SER A 19 16.74 12.02 -7.54
C SER A 19 16.80 12.84 -8.84
N SER A 20 18.01 13.18 -9.31
CA SER A 20 18.21 13.72 -10.66
C SER A 20 17.63 12.81 -11.75
N ASP A 21 17.62 11.50 -11.49
CA ASP A 21 17.12 10.47 -12.42
C ASP A 21 15.59 10.55 -12.59
N ASP A 22 14.89 11.13 -11.62
CA ASP A 22 13.44 11.26 -11.63
C ASP A 22 12.96 12.41 -12.52
N VAL A 23 13.83 13.35 -12.89
CA VAL A 23 13.45 14.54 -13.69
C VAL A 23 12.85 14.12 -15.03
N SER A 24 13.41 13.09 -15.66
CA SER A 24 12.89 12.54 -16.92
C SER A 24 11.52 11.88 -16.74
N ALA A 25 11.36 11.08 -15.69
CA ALA A 25 10.10 10.42 -15.35
C ALA A 25 9.00 11.45 -15.02
N LEU A 26 9.32 12.49 -14.23
CA LEU A 26 8.40 13.57 -13.89
C LEU A 26 7.98 14.39 -15.11
N ARG A 27 8.91 14.67 -16.03
CA ARG A 27 8.60 15.31 -17.32
C ARG A 27 7.63 14.45 -18.14
N HIS A 28 7.83 13.14 -18.19
CA HIS A 28 6.91 12.22 -18.84
C HIS A 28 5.52 12.22 -18.17
N ILE A 29 5.46 12.15 -16.84
CA ILE A 29 4.19 12.16 -16.07
C ILE A 29 3.40 13.47 -16.31
N ALA A 30 4.10 14.59 -16.48
CA ALA A 30 3.50 15.88 -16.80
C ALA A 30 2.74 15.87 -18.13
N VAL A 31 3.09 15.00 -19.09
CA VAL A 31 2.41 14.91 -20.40
C VAL A 31 1.56 13.65 -20.56
N CYS A 32 1.85 12.57 -19.83
CA CYS A 32 1.18 11.29 -19.97
C CYS A 32 0.04 11.09 -18.97
N ILE A 33 -1.21 11.11 -19.45
CA ILE A 33 -2.42 10.96 -18.62
C ILE A 33 -2.46 9.63 -17.87
N ARG A 34 -1.97 8.54 -18.47
CA ARG A 34 -1.95 7.21 -17.83
C ARG A 34 -1.02 7.20 -16.61
N CYS A 35 0.23 7.62 -16.79
CA CYS A 35 1.22 7.67 -15.71
C CYS A 35 0.77 8.60 -14.59
N ARG A 36 0.19 9.76 -14.92
CA ARG A 36 -0.38 10.69 -13.94
C ARG A 36 -1.51 10.07 -13.13
N ARG A 37 -2.42 9.35 -13.79
CA ARG A 37 -3.54 8.68 -13.13
C ARG A 37 -3.06 7.60 -12.17
N GLU A 38 -2.05 6.84 -12.58
CA GLU A 38 -1.48 5.79 -11.75
C GLU A 38 -0.75 6.35 -10.54
N LEU A 39 0.11 7.36 -10.74
CA LEU A 39 0.76 8.07 -9.63
C LEU A 39 -0.25 8.66 -8.64
N ASN A 40 -1.34 9.28 -9.13
CA ASN A 40 -2.40 9.80 -8.28
C ASN A 40 -3.12 8.70 -7.48
N ARG A 41 -3.26 7.49 -8.04
CA ARG A 41 -3.83 6.35 -7.31
C ARG A 41 -2.92 5.91 -6.19
N MET A 42 -1.62 5.75 -6.47
CA MET A 42 -0.62 5.36 -5.47
C MET A 42 -0.51 6.42 -4.36
N THR A 43 -0.48 7.71 -4.72
CA THR A 43 -0.44 8.83 -3.77
C THR A 43 -1.63 8.81 -2.80
N ARG A 44 -2.84 8.46 -3.28
CA ARG A 44 -4.01 8.33 -2.40
C ARG A 44 -3.88 7.17 -1.42
N VAL A 45 -3.32 6.03 -1.85
CA VAL A 45 -3.07 4.89 -0.95
C VAL A 45 -2.05 5.28 0.12
N VAL A 46 -0.95 5.91 -0.27
CA VAL A 46 0.07 6.40 0.67
C VAL A 46 -0.54 7.41 1.65
N ALA A 47 -1.35 8.36 1.17
CA ALA A 47 -2.03 9.32 2.03
C ALA A 47 -2.98 8.65 3.03
N ALA A 48 -3.77 7.66 2.60
CA ALA A 48 -4.66 6.90 3.48
C ALA A 48 -3.88 6.08 4.53
N ALA A 49 -2.76 5.47 4.14
CA ALA A 49 -1.90 4.74 5.07
C ALA A 49 -1.25 5.66 6.11
N ARG A 50 -0.92 6.91 5.73
CA ARG A 50 -0.34 7.92 6.64
C ARG A 50 -1.38 8.60 7.52
N SER A 51 -2.65 8.54 7.18
CA SER A 51 -3.74 9.12 7.97
C SER A 51 -4.32 8.15 9.01
N VAL A 52 -3.70 6.98 9.20
CA VAL A 52 -4.09 6.00 10.23
C VAL A 52 -3.90 6.62 11.60
N GLU A 53 -4.96 6.62 12.41
CA GLU A 53 -4.95 7.14 13.78
C GLU A 53 -4.87 5.99 14.81
N GLU A 54 -4.65 6.32 16.08
CA GLU A 54 -4.61 5.35 17.19
C GLU A 54 -5.76 4.31 17.17
N PRO A 55 -7.04 4.67 16.95
CA PRO A 55 -8.13 3.68 16.91
C PRO A 55 -8.07 2.72 15.72
N ASP A 56 -7.35 3.06 14.65
CA ASP A 56 -7.16 2.20 13.48
C ASP A 56 -6.02 1.18 13.69
N LEU A 57 -5.19 1.39 14.72
CA LEU A 57 -4.09 0.51 15.03
C LEU A 57 -4.61 -0.78 15.67
N PRO A 58 -4.01 -1.94 15.35
CA PRO A 58 -4.29 -3.16 16.08
C PRO A 58 -3.93 -2.97 17.56
N THR A 59 -4.66 -3.64 18.45
CA THR A 59 -4.31 -3.68 19.88
C THR A 59 -2.84 -4.07 20.02
N GLY A 60 -2.09 -3.33 20.85
CA GLY A 60 -0.67 -3.53 21.05
C GLY A 60 -0.33 -5.01 21.32
N ARG A 61 0.82 -5.46 20.78
CA ARG A 61 1.28 -6.83 21.01
C ARG A 61 1.51 -7.08 22.51
N PRO A 62 1.28 -8.30 23.03
CA PRO A 62 1.58 -8.63 24.41
C PRO A 62 3.06 -8.40 24.75
N GLU A 63 3.34 -7.87 25.95
CA GLU A 63 4.69 -7.54 26.43
C GLU A 63 5.68 -8.71 26.33
N GLN A 64 5.19 -9.93 26.54
CA GLN A 64 5.98 -11.17 26.46
C GLN A 64 6.65 -11.37 25.08
N VAL A 65 6.00 -10.91 24.00
CA VAL A 65 6.55 -11.00 22.65
C VAL A 65 7.77 -10.07 22.52
N TRP A 66 7.69 -8.86 23.07
CA TRP A 66 8.81 -7.92 23.05
C TRP A 66 9.96 -8.41 23.91
N GLN A 67 9.69 -8.90 25.12
CA GLN A 67 10.71 -9.48 26.00
C GLN A 67 11.48 -10.62 25.32
N ARG A 68 10.78 -11.51 24.61
CA ARG A 68 11.43 -12.60 23.86
C ARG A 68 12.30 -12.07 22.71
N ILE A 69 11.80 -11.12 21.91
CA ILE A 69 12.58 -10.52 20.81
C ILE A 69 13.84 -9.85 21.38
N THR A 70 13.72 -9.09 22.47
CA THR A 70 14.87 -8.45 23.12
C THR A 70 15.87 -9.47 23.63
N GLN A 71 15.40 -10.57 24.24
CA GLN A 71 16.27 -11.65 24.70
C GLN A 71 17.01 -12.32 23.53
N GLU A 72 16.31 -12.67 22.45
CA GLU A 72 16.90 -13.30 21.27
C GLU A 72 17.95 -12.40 20.60
N LEU A 73 17.66 -11.10 20.45
CA LEU A 73 18.61 -10.14 19.89
C LEU A 73 19.83 -9.93 20.79
N SER A 74 19.64 -9.97 22.11
CA SER A 74 20.76 -9.87 23.06
C SER A 74 21.67 -11.11 22.99
N LEU A 75 21.08 -12.30 22.84
CA LEU A 75 21.84 -13.54 22.67
C LEU A 75 22.54 -13.63 21.31
N ALA A 76 21.95 -13.07 20.24
CA ALA A 76 22.56 -13.00 18.92
C ALA A 76 23.68 -11.95 18.82
N GLY A 77 23.65 -10.93 19.70
CA GLY A 77 24.71 -9.92 19.83
C GLY A 77 25.92 -10.39 20.65
N GLU A 78 25.76 -11.43 21.48
CA GLU A 78 26.89 -12.12 22.10
C GLU A 78 27.66 -12.82 20.98
N ALA A 79 28.85 -12.30 20.66
CA ALA A 79 29.62 -12.67 19.49
C ALA A 79 29.67 -14.19 19.32
N ALA A 80 29.07 -14.68 18.22
CA ALA A 80 29.24 -16.06 17.82
C ALA A 80 30.75 -16.35 17.75
N PRO A 81 31.24 -17.45 18.35
CA PRO A 81 32.65 -17.79 18.26
C PRO A 81 33.06 -17.83 16.78
N PRO A 82 34.26 -17.34 16.44
CA PRO A 82 34.69 -17.30 15.05
C PRO A 82 34.55 -18.70 14.45
N PRO A 83 34.01 -18.82 13.21
CA PRO A 83 33.83 -20.12 12.60
C PRO A 83 35.17 -20.86 12.59
N PRO A 84 35.20 -22.17 12.93
CA PRO A 84 36.43 -22.94 12.85
C PRO A 84 36.97 -22.84 11.43
N ALA A 85 38.22 -22.38 11.30
CA ALA A 85 38.92 -22.29 10.03
C ALA A 85 39.01 -23.70 9.42
N GLY A 86 38.13 -24.01 8.46
CA GLY A 86 38.11 -25.30 7.76
C GLY A 86 36.77 -26.02 7.69
N ALA A 87 35.65 -25.41 8.12
CA ALA A 87 34.34 -26.00 7.85
C ALA A 87 33.90 -25.73 6.41
N ASP A 88 34.23 -26.66 5.50
CA ASP A 88 33.64 -26.75 4.17
C ASP A 88 32.11 -26.67 4.30
N HIS A 89 31.54 -25.55 3.85
CA HIS A 89 30.10 -25.35 3.77
C HIS A 89 29.53 -26.23 2.65
N THR A 90 29.39 -27.51 2.95
CA THR A 90 28.40 -28.34 2.26
C THR A 90 27.03 -27.86 2.71
N LEU A 91 26.44 -26.97 1.91
CA LEU A 91 25.02 -26.64 2.00
C LEU A 91 24.24 -27.96 1.89
N ARG A 92 23.82 -28.49 3.03
CA ARG A 92 22.91 -29.62 3.10
C ARG A 92 21.53 -29.11 2.68
N VAL A 93 21.28 -29.17 1.38
CA VAL A 93 19.95 -28.98 0.80
C VAL A 93 19.04 -30.04 1.41
N VAL A 94 18.12 -29.61 2.28
CA VAL A 94 17.02 -30.45 2.74
C VAL A 94 16.08 -30.58 1.53
N PRO A 95 15.83 -31.78 1.00
CA PRO A 95 14.86 -31.94 -0.07
C PRO A 95 13.49 -31.50 0.45
N ALA A 96 12.89 -30.54 -0.23
CA ALA A 96 11.53 -30.12 0.02
C ALA A 96 10.61 -31.33 -0.16
N CYS A 97 9.80 -31.66 0.85
CA CYS A 97 8.78 -32.69 0.70
C CYS A 97 7.74 -32.22 -0.33
N GLU A 98 7.86 -32.75 -1.54
CA GLU A 98 6.89 -32.61 -2.64
C GLU A 98 5.62 -33.43 -2.37
N HIS A 99 4.95 -33.27 -1.23
CA HIS A 99 3.61 -33.83 -1.03
C HIS A 99 2.79 -32.96 -0.08
N CYS A 100 2.22 -31.89 -0.63
CA CYS A 100 0.97 -31.28 -0.17
C CYS A 100 0.13 -30.96 -1.42
N THR A 101 -0.36 -32.00 -2.07
CA THR A 101 -1.45 -31.91 -3.05
C THR A 101 -2.74 -31.59 -2.29
N GLY A 102 -3.16 -30.33 -2.37
CA GLY A 102 -4.43 -29.86 -1.83
C GLY A 102 -4.92 -28.65 -2.61
N ALA A 103 -5.58 -28.90 -3.74
CA ALA A 103 -6.49 -27.97 -4.38
C ALA A 103 -7.83 -28.71 -4.56
N PRO A 104 -8.99 -28.05 -4.81
CA PRO A 104 -9.30 -26.62 -4.82
C PRO A 104 -10.50 -26.26 -3.91
N GLY A 105 -10.64 -24.99 -3.56
CA GLY A 105 -11.77 -24.47 -2.78
C GLY A 105 -12.43 -23.28 -3.48
N ASP A 106 -12.88 -23.45 -4.72
CA ASP A 106 -13.83 -22.54 -5.36
C ASP A 106 -15.20 -22.71 -4.69
N ALA A 107 -15.60 -21.77 -3.81
CA ALA A 107 -17.00 -21.36 -3.60
C ALA A 107 -17.15 -20.43 -2.39
N VAL A 108 -16.90 -19.12 -2.53
CA VAL A 108 -17.70 -18.13 -1.78
C VAL A 108 -18.05 -16.94 -2.68
N ALA A 109 -19.18 -17.12 -3.34
CA ALA A 109 -20.27 -16.16 -3.46
C ALA A 109 -19.94 -14.69 -3.82
N ARG A 110 -20.11 -14.42 -5.11
CA ARG A 110 -20.49 -13.14 -5.71
C ARG A 110 -21.80 -12.60 -5.10
N THR A 111 -21.76 -11.91 -3.97
CA THR A 111 -22.92 -11.12 -3.48
C THR A 111 -22.47 -9.92 -2.66
N ALA A 112 -21.93 -8.88 -3.31
CA ALA A 112 -21.78 -7.56 -2.67
C ALA A 112 -21.73 -6.39 -3.69
N ARG A 113 -22.38 -6.52 -4.85
CA ARG A 113 -22.40 -5.46 -5.89
C ARG A 113 -23.64 -4.56 -5.88
N LEU A 114 -24.55 -4.69 -4.91
CA LEU A 114 -25.80 -3.89 -4.88
C LEU A 114 -25.92 -2.86 -3.74
N VAL A 115 -24.96 -2.77 -2.81
CA VAL A 115 -25.01 -1.75 -1.74
C VAL A 115 -24.28 -0.45 -2.13
N LEU A 116 -23.31 -0.48 -3.05
CA LEU A 116 -22.51 0.70 -3.44
C LEU A 116 -23.17 1.62 -4.48
N ALA A 117 -24.21 1.19 -5.19
CA ALA A 117 -24.89 2.03 -6.18
C ALA A 117 -25.82 3.08 -5.52
N VAL A 118 -26.39 2.75 -4.35
CA VAL A 118 -27.35 3.63 -3.65
C VAL A 118 -26.62 4.82 -2.99
N SER A 119 -25.41 4.60 -2.47
CA SER A 119 -24.64 5.64 -1.78
C SER A 119 -24.11 6.73 -2.72
N VAL A 120 -23.70 6.39 -3.94
CA VAL A 120 -23.24 7.39 -4.94
C VAL A 120 -24.39 8.30 -5.38
N VAL A 121 -25.59 7.74 -5.63
CA VAL A 121 -26.76 8.53 -6.04
C VAL A 121 -27.21 9.48 -4.91
N ALA A 122 -27.19 9.01 -3.65
CA ALA A 122 -27.56 9.86 -2.51
C ALA A 122 -26.59 11.04 -2.31
N VAL A 123 -25.28 10.84 -2.50
CA VAL A 123 -24.27 11.90 -2.39
C VAL A 123 -24.42 12.93 -3.52
N VAL A 124 -24.63 12.49 -4.77
CA VAL A 124 -24.82 13.38 -5.92
C VAL A 124 -26.11 14.21 -5.77
N VAL A 125 -27.21 13.60 -5.35
CA VAL A 125 -28.49 14.32 -5.14
C VAL A 125 -28.37 15.32 -3.98
N ARG A 126 -27.70 14.95 -2.88
CA ARG A 126 -27.46 15.86 -1.74
C ARG A 126 -26.55 17.02 -2.12
N TRP A 127 -25.54 16.78 -2.95
CA TRP A 127 -24.66 17.82 -3.46
C TRP A 127 -25.40 18.78 -4.39
N LEU A 128 -26.16 18.27 -5.37
CA LEU A 128 -26.95 19.13 -6.28
C LEU A 128 -28.01 19.98 -5.58
N ARG A 129 -28.63 19.48 -4.51
CA ARG A 129 -29.58 20.28 -3.71
C ARG A 129 -28.90 21.42 -2.95
N ARG A 130 -27.65 21.21 -2.52
CA ARG A 130 -26.86 22.22 -1.79
C ARG A 130 -26.29 23.28 -2.72
N SER A 131 -26.00 22.90 -3.97
CA SER A 131 -25.42 23.76 -5.01
C SER A 131 -26.43 24.54 -5.83
N ARG A 132 -27.71 24.62 -5.42
CA ARG A 132 -28.67 25.57 -6.04
C ARG A 132 -28.68 26.86 -5.22
N PRO A 133 -27.85 27.87 -5.56
CA PRO A 133 -28.02 29.21 -5.03
C PRO A 133 -29.37 29.76 -5.51
N ALA A 134 -30.04 30.49 -4.63
CA ALA A 134 -31.25 31.23 -4.93
C ALA A 134 -30.92 32.38 -5.88
N GLU A 135 -30.85 32.11 -7.19
CA GLU A 135 -31.00 33.17 -8.18
C GLU A 135 -32.49 33.51 -8.31
N ARG A 136 -32.96 34.30 -7.34
CA ARG A 136 -34.20 35.06 -7.46
C ARG A 136 -34.06 36.33 -6.64
N SER A 137 -33.53 37.37 -7.27
CA SER A 137 -34.10 38.73 -7.25
C SER A 137 -33.03 39.72 -7.70
N GLY A 138 -33.19 40.21 -8.92
CA GLY A 138 -32.36 41.27 -9.48
C GLY A 138 -33.04 41.90 -10.70
N ARG A 139 -34.34 42.19 -10.57
CA ARG A 139 -35.12 43.01 -11.50
C ARG A 139 -35.09 44.45 -11.00
N SER A 140 -34.30 45.30 -11.64
CA SER A 140 -34.34 46.77 -11.53
C SER A 140 -33.13 47.31 -12.31
N GLY A 141 -33.24 48.21 -13.28
CA GLY A 141 -34.35 48.95 -13.87
C GLY A 141 -33.83 49.63 -15.14
#